data_AF-A0A161XGJ2-F1
#
_entry.id   AF-A0A161XGJ2-F1
#
_cell.length_a   1.000
_cell.length_b   1.000
_cell.length_c   1.000
_cell.angle_alpha   90.00
_cell.angle_beta   90.00
_cell.angle_gamma   90.00
#
_symmetry.space_group_name_H-M   'P 1'
#
loop_
_entity.id
_entity.type
_entity.pdbx_description
1 polymer ?
#
loop_
_entity_poly.entity_id
_entity_poly.type
_entity_poly.pdbx_seq_one_letter_code
_entity_poly.pdbx_strand_id
1 'polypeptide(L)'
;MTSPAVKCLVWEVDNTLWDGVVCDSTSGPLRPDALRALRTLARRGVIHAVASRGEWDWTTDKLHRHGLHAAFSAVEVGWGRKSAAIERIADRLRIPLDAVGYIDAEPLERSEVAHALPRVRCYAARHVDVLTALQEFRAPVTNAPPPTSPMGFAHISAQ
;
A
#
# COMPACT_ATOMS: atom_id res chain seq x y z
N MET A 1 -22.74 -6.61 -5.95
CA MET A 1 -21.84 -6.98 -4.85
C MET A 1 -20.70 -5.97 -4.83
N THR A 2 -20.51 -5.21 -3.75
CA THR A 2 -19.38 -4.29 -3.64
C THR A 2 -18.11 -5.09 -3.40
N SER A 3 -17.10 -4.90 -4.26
CA SER A 3 -15.78 -5.48 -4.05
C SER A 3 -15.24 -5.09 -2.67
N PRO A 4 -14.63 -6.02 -1.90
CA PRO A 4 -14.06 -5.69 -0.60
C PRO A 4 -13.00 -4.59 -0.73
N ALA A 5 -12.95 -3.68 0.25
CA ALA A 5 -11.96 -2.61 0.29
C ALA A 5 -10.54 -3.18 0.39
N VAL A 6 -9.58 -2.51 -0.25
CA VAL A 6 -8.17 -2.86 -0.14
C VAL A 6 -7.67 -2.37 1.23
N LYS A 7 -7.23 -3.33 2.07
CA LYS A 7 -6.67 -3.08 3.40
C LYS A 7 -5.15 -3.08 3.40
N CYS A 8 -4.52 -3.74 2.43
CA CYS A 8 -3.08 -3.72 2.25
C CYS A 8 -2.70 -3.49 0.79
N LEU A 9 -1.79 -2.55 0.54
CA LEU A 9 -1.15 -2.38 -0.76
C LEU A 9 0.31 -2.83 -0.69
N VAL A 10 0.62 -3.86 -1.45
CA VAL A 10 1.98 -4.41 -1.62
C VAL A 10 2.64 -3.72 -2.81
N TRP A 11 3.87 -3.25 -2.63
CA TRP A 11 4.63 -2.48 -3.59
C TRP A 11 5.81 -3.29 -4.11
N GLU A 12 5.93 -3.43 -5.44
CA GLU A 12 7.27 -3.37 -6.03
C GLU A 12 7.76 -1.93 -5.90
N VAL A 13 9.01 -1.76 -5.48
CA VAL A 13 9.60 -0.45 -5.18
C VAL A 13 10.40 0.09 -6.35
N ASP A 14 11.04 -0.79 -7.11
CA ASP A 14 11.81 -0.40 -8.29
C ASP A 14 10.89 0.03 -9.43
N ASN A 15 11.27 1.12 -10.10
CA ASN A 15 10.47 1.82 -11.12
C ASN A 15 9.06 2.27 -10.63
N THR A 16 8.82 2.24 -9.31
CA THR A 16 7.52 2.57 -8.71
C THR A 16 7.65 3.67 -7.67
N LEU A 17 8.49 3.49 -6.63
CA LEU A 17 8.77 4.52 -5.62
C LEU A 17 9.87 5.49 -6.08
N TRP A 18 10.77 5.03 -6.93
CA TRP A 18 11.86 5.76 -7.57
C TRP A 18 12.04 5.23 -8.99
N ASP A 19 12.84 5.93 -9.80
CA ASP A 19 13.23 5.45 -11.12
C ASP A 19 14.46 4.54 -11.03
N GLY A 20 14.45 3.47 -11.84
CA GLY A 20 15.51 2.48 -11.89
C GLY A 20 15.35 1.34 -10.88
N VAL A 21 16.28 0.39 -11.01
CA VAL A 21 16.43 -0.79 -10.15
C VAL A 21 17.51 -0.52 -9.11
N VAL A 22 17.36 -1.04 -7.89
CA VAL A 22 18.44 -0.94 -6.91
C VAL A 22 19.66 -1.73 -7.37
N CYS A 23 20.78 -1.04 -7.55
CA CYS A 23 22.10 -1.64 -7.71
C CYS A 23 23.13 -0.84 -6.90
N ASP A 24 24.34 -1.39 -6.78
CA ASP A 24 25.42 -0.72 -6.06
C ASP A 24 25.54 0.76 -6.48
N SER A 25 25.51 1.65 -5.49
CA SER A 25 25.58 3.12 -5.60
C SER A 25 24.43 3.91 -6.25
N THR A 26 23.29 3.32 -6.67
CA THR A 26 22.21 4.11 -7.33
C THR A 26 21.07 4.53 -6.38
N SER A 27 20.98 5.84 -6.12
CA SER A 27 19.82 6.46 -5.46
C SER A 27 19.19 7.51 -6.38
N GLY A 28 18.20 7.10 -7.17
CA GLY A 28 17.27 8.04 -7.80
C GLY A 28 16.39 8.73 -6.77
N PRO A 29 15.86 9.94 -7.07
CA PRO A 29 14.91 10.61 -6.19
C PRO A 29 13.60 9.81 -6.08
N LEU A 30 12.87 10.01 -4.99
CA LEU A 30 11.51 9.48 -4.85
C LEU A 30 10.57 10.12 -5.87
N ARG A 31 9.67 9.32 -6.44
CA ARG A 31 8.58 9.79 -7.30
C ARG A 31 7.51 10.49 -6.43
N PRO A 32 7.22 11.79 -6.67
CA PRO A 32 6.31 12.55 -5.81
C PRO A 32 4.90 11.95 -5.70
N ASP A 33 4.36 11.41 -6.80
CA ASP A 33 3.01 10.85 -6.81
C ASP A 33 2.93 9.51 -6.09
N ALA A 34 3.99 8.69 -6.13
CA ALA A 34 4.08 7.48 -5.33
C ALA A 34 4.11 7.80 -3.83
N LEU A 35 4.89 8.80 -3.42
CA LEU A 35 4.93 9.27 -2.04
C LEU A 35 3.58 9.85 -1.59
N ARG A 36 2.90 10.60 -2.47
CA ARG A 36 1.56 11.14 -2.21
C ARG A 36 0.53 10.02 -2.03
N ALA A 37 0.56 9.00 -2.88
CA ALA A 37 -0.31 7.84 -2.79
C ALA A 37 -0.07 7.08 -1.48
N LEU A 38 1.19 6.73 -1.19
CA LEU A 38 1.57 6.04 0.04
C LEU A 38 1.08 6.77 1.30
N ARG A 39 1.34 8.09 1.41
CA ARG A 39 0.88 8.88 2.56
C ARG A 39 -0.64 9.01 2.63
N THR A 40 -1.32 9.11 1.50
CA THR A 40 -2.77 9.29 1.46
C THR A 40 -3.51 8.01 1.81
N LEU A 41 -3.04 6.87 1.29
CA LEU A 41 -3.61 5.56 1.60
C LEU A 41 -3.32 5.15 3.05
N ALA A 42 -2.13 5.42 3.58
CA ALA A 42 -1.82 5.22 4.99
C ALA A 42 -2.77 6.00 5.91
N ARG A 43 -3.07 7.27 5.60
CA ARG A 43 -4.06 8.08 6.36
C ARG A 43 -5.49 7.53 6.29
N ARG A 44 -5.80 6.69 5.30
CA ARG A 44 -7.10 6.00 5.17
C ARG A 44 -7.11 4.62 5.83
N GLY A 45 -6.03 4.24 6.51
CA GLY A 45 -5.90 2.95 7.18
C GLY A 45 -5.43 1.81 6.28
N VAL A 46 -4.92 2.09 5.08
CA VAL A 46 -4.30 1.09 4.22
C VAL A 46 -2.90 0.77 4.74
N ILE A 47 -2.63 -0.50 5.00
CA ILE A 47 -1.32 -1.00 5.40
C ILE A 47 -0.43 -1.14 4.15
N HIS A 48 0.84 -0.75 4.26
CA HIS A 48 1.79 -0.87 3.16
C HIS A 48 2.78 -2.01 3.42
N ALA A 49 3.13 -2.76 2.39
CA ALA A 49 4.17 -3.78 2.41
C ALA A 49 5.00 -3.75 1.12
N VAL A 50 6.19 -4.34 1.14
CA VAL A 50 7.07 -4.45 -0.03
C VAL A 50 7.17 -5.91 -0.46
N ALA A 51 7.02 -6.14 -1.77
CA ALA A 51 7.43 -7.37 -2.44
C ALA A 51 8.32 -6.96 -3.63
N SER A 52 9.64 -7.04 -3.47
CA SER A 52 10.61 -6.58 -4.47
C SER A 52 11.53 -7.72 -4.93
N ARG A 53 12.09 -7.62 -6.15
CA ARG A 53 13.13 -8.54 -6.62
C ARG A 53 14.49 -7.90 -6.46
N GLY A 54 15.45 -8.64 -5.93
CA GLY A 54 16.81 -8.16 -5.77
C GLY A 54 17.43 -8.64 -4.46
N GLU A 55 18.45 -7.91 -4.05
CA GLU A 55 19.20 -8.16 -2.83
C GLU A 55 18.57 -7.44 -1.64
N TRP A 56 18.29 -8.19 -0.56
CA TRP A 56 17.57 -7.68 0.60
C TRP A 56 18.27 -6.49 1.26
N ASP A 57 19.59 -6.57 1.44
CA ASP A 57 20.39 -5.52 2.08
C ASP A 57 20.33 -4.20 1.29
N TRP A 58 20.41 -4.28 -0.03
CA TRP A 58 20.40 -3.08 -0.89
C TRP A 58 19.03 -2.42 -0.92
N THR A 59 17.96 -3.21 -1.08
CA THR A 59 16.60 -2.68 -1.11
C THR A 59 16.21 -2.07 0.24
N THR A 60 16.54 -2.73 1.36
CA THR A 60 16.22 -2.19 2.68
C THR A 60 17.08 -0.99 3.04
N ASP A 61 18.38 -0.97 2.71
CA ASP A 61 19.22 0.21 2.88
C ASP A 61 18.66 1.43 2.12
N LYS A 62 18.24 1.25 0.86
CA LYS A 62 17.63 2.33 0.07
C LYS A 62 16.32 2.84 0.70
N LEU A 63 15.48 1.95 1.21
CA LEU A 63 14.28 2.33 1.97
C LEU A 63 14.62 3.14 3.22
N HIS A 64 15.69 2.79 3.94
CA HIS A 64 16.17 3.54 5.11
C HIS A 64 16.70 4.92 4.72
N ARG A 65 17.52 5.02 3.67
CA ARG A 65 18.06 6.30 3.18
C ARG A 65 16.97 7.29 2.75
N HIS A 66 15.86 6.77 2.24
CA HIS A 66 14.67 7.58 1.91
C HIS A 66 13.70 7.81 3.08
N GLY A 67 13.97 7.25 4.26
CA GLY A 67 13.09 7.35 5.43
C GLY A 67 11.75 6.63 5.26
N LEU A 68 11.67 5.66 4.33
CA LEU A 68 10.43 4.94 3.99
C LEU A 68 10.32 3.58 4.67
N HIS A 69 11.42 3.01 5.20
CA HIS A 69 11.39 1.66 5.77
C HIS A 69 10.29 1.51 6.85
N ALA A 70 10.15 2.50 7.75
CA ALA A 70 9.13 2.50 8.80
C ALA A 70 7.68 2.63 8.29
N ALA A 71 7.47 2.99 7.02
CA ALA A 71 6.13 3.05 6.42
C ALA A 71 5.60 1.66 6.02
N PHE A 72 6.46 0.63 5.97
CA PHE A 72 6.11 -0.71 5.53
C PHE A 72 6.02 -1.69 6.72
N SER A 73 4.89 -2.39 6.85
CA SER A 73 4.65 -3.36 7.92
C SER A 73 5.26 -4.74 7.63
N ALA A 74 5.59 -5.02 6.38
CA ALA A 74 6.31 -6.21 5.94
C ALA A 74 7.15 -5.88 4.70
N VAL A 75 8.33 -6.50 4.61
CA VAL A 75 9.26 -6.35 3.48
C VAL A 75 9.74 -7.74 3.09
N GLU A 76 9.37 -8.17 1.89
CA GLU A 76 9.86 -9.38 1.23
C GLU A 76 10.69 -8.95 0.03
N VAL A 77 11.96 -9.35 0.01
CA VAL A 77 12.89 -9.08 -1.10
C VAL A 77 13.57 -10.39 -1.46
N GLY A 78 13.59 -10.72 -2.74
CA GLY A 78 14.33 -11.88 -3.23
C GLY A 78 13.97 -12.30 -4.65
N TRP A 79 14.59 -13.38 -5.11
CA TRP A 79 14.50 -13.85 -6.49
C TRP A 79 13.36 -14.83 -6.76
N GLY A 80 12.52 -15.11 -5.76
CA GLY A 80 11.34 -15.98 -5.88
C GLY A 80 10.17 -15.33 -6.63
N ARG A 81 9.07 -16.08 -6.75
CA ARG A 81 7.82 -15.59 -7.36
C ARG A 81 7.18 -14.48 -6.52
N LYS A 82 6.60 -13.48 -7.18
CA LYS A 82 5.87 -12.38 -6.52
C LYS A 82 4.65 -12.86 -5.77
N SER A 83 3.86 -13.73 -6.39
CA SER A 83 2.70 -14.36 -5.75
C SER A 83 3.05 -14.98 -4.39
N ALA A 84 4.11 -15.78 -4.31
CA ALA A 84 4.54 -16.41 -3.06
C ALA A 84 4.97 -15.40 -1.98
N ALA A 85 5.60 -14.28 -2.38
CA ALA A 85 5.92 -13.20 -1.46
C ALA A 85 4.65 -12.50 -0.92
N ILE A 86 3.68 -12.25 -1.80
CA ILE A 86 2.39 -11.65 -1.43
C ILE A 86 1.60 -12.55 -0.47
N GLU A 87 1.60 -13.87 -0.68
CA GLU A 87 0.99 -14.83 0.25
C GLU A 87 1.63 -14.75 1.64
N ARG A 88 2.96 -14.77 1.74
CA ARG A 88 3.67 -14.63 3.02
C ARG A 88 3.36 -13.31 3.72
N ILE A 89 3.28 -12.21 2.96
CA ILE A 89 2.88 -10.90 3.49
C ILE A 89 1.45 -10.94 4.03
N ALA A 90 0.51 -11.47 3.24
CA ALA A 90 -0.89 -11.58 3.61
C ALA A 90 -1.07 -12.41 4.89
N ASP A 91 -0.39 -13.56 4.99
CA ASP A 91 -0.41 -14.44 6.17
C ASP A 91 0.19 -13.75 7.40
N ARG A 92 1.37 -13.12 7.25
CA ARG A 92 2.05 -12.39 8.34
C ARG A 92 1.20 -11.26 8.89
N LEU A 93 0.52 -10.51 8.01
CA LEU A 93 -0.35 -9.40 8.38
C LEU A 93 -1.76 -9.84 8.75
N ARG A 94 -2.10 -11.12 8.57
CA ARG A 94 -3.44 -11.69 8.75
C ARG A 94 -4.51 -10.95 7.93
N ILE A 95 -4.19 -10.62 6.69
CA ILE A 95 -5.09 -9.92 5.75
C ILE A 95 -5.51 -10.90 4.67
N PRO A 96 -6.82 -11.10 4.42
CA PRO A 96 -7.26 -12.00 3.38
C PRO A 96 -6.88 -11.44 1.99
N LEU A 97 -6.53 -12.33 1.06
CA LEU A 97 -6.02 -11.96 -0.27
C LEU A 97 -6.98 -11.07 -1.09
N ASP A 98 -8.28 -11.16 -0.86
CA ASP A 98 -9.30 -10.30 -1.51
C ASP A 98 -9.30 -8.84 -1.02
N ALA A 99 -8.60 -8.56 0.09
CA ALA A 99 -8.33 -7.22 0.62
C ALA A 99 -6.89 -6.76 0.33
N VAL A 100 -6.14 -7.49 -0.50
CA VAL A 100 -4.77 -7.14 -0.91
C VAL A 100 -4.78 -6.53 -2.31
N GLY A 101 -4.07 -5.42 -2.45
CA GLY A 101 -3.67 -4.84 -3.73
C GLY A 101 -2.18 -5.02 -3.96
N TYR A 102 -1.76 -5.15 -5.21
CA TYR A 102 -0.36 -5.24 -5.64
C TYR A 102 -0.09 -4.20 -6.73
N ILE A 103 0.96 -3.40 -6.58
CA ILE A 103 1.40 -2.44 -7.58
C ILE A 103 2.80 -2.74 -8.08
N ASP A 104 2.95 -2.79 -9.41
CA ASP A 104 4.22 -3.09 -10.07
C ASP A 104 4.31 -2.38 -11.43
N ALA A 105 5.50 -1.97 -11.82
CA ALA A 105 5.80 -1.43 -13.14
C ALA A 105 5.79 -2.53 -14.22
N GLU A 106 6.28 -3.73 -13.90
CA GLU A 106 6.49 -4.83 -14.83
C GLU A 106 5.18 -5.59 -15.16
N PRO A 107 4.69 -5.55 -16.41
CA PRO A 107 3.48 -6.29 -16.79
C PRO A 107 3.55 -7.80 -16.57
N LEU A 108 4.73 -8.40 -16.73
CA LEU A 108 4.89 -9.84 -16.53
C LEU A 108 4.65 -10.26 -15.07
N GLU A 109 5.21 -9.51 -14.12
CA GLU A 109 5.03 -9.77 -12.69
C GLU A 109 3.57 -9.59 -12.26
N ARG A 110 2.89 -8.55 -12.77
CA ARG A 110 1.43 -8.40 -12.53
C ARG A 110 0.63 -9.57 -13.10
N SER A 111 1.03 -10.09 -14.26
CA SER A 111 0.34 -11.22 -14.90
C SER A 111 0.56 -12.52 -14.13
N GLU A 112 1.76 -12.73 -13.60
CA GLU A 112 2.11 -13.83 -12.70
C GLU A 112 1.23 -13.81 -11.45
N VAL A 113 1.16 -12.67 -10.77
CA VAL A 113 0.35 -12.50 -9.56
C VAL A 113 -1.13 -12.67 -9.85
N ALA A 114 -1.66 -12.06 -10.92
CA ALA A 114 -3.07 -12.17 -11.28
C ALA A 114 -3.49 -13.60 -11.62
N HIS A 115 -2.59 -14.39 -12.21
CA HIS A 115 -2.84 -15.81 -12.52
C HIS A 115 -2.80 -16.68 -11.25
N ALA A 116 -1.77 -16.51 -10.42
CA ALA A 116 -1.57 -17.32 -9.22
C ALA A 116 -2.55 -16.95 -8.09
N LEU A 117 -2.87 -15.67 -7.94
CA LEU A 117 -3.71 -15.11 -6.90
C LEU A 117 -4.85 -14.26 -7.48
N PRO A 118 -5.89 -14.86 -8.10
CA PRO A 118 -6.98 -14.12 -8.76
C PRO A 118 -7.77 -13.17 -7.85
N ARG A 119 -7.64 -13.31 -6.53
CA ARG A 119 -8.26 -12.45 -5.52
C ARG A 119 -7.49 -11.15 -5.26
N VAL A 120 -6.19 -11.11 -5.60
CA VAL A 120 -5.34 -9.93 -5.41
C VAL A 120 -5.56 -8.95 -6.57
N ARG A 121 -5.85 -7.69 -6.23
CA ARG A 121 -6.02 -6.64 -7.25
C ARG A 121 -4.65 -6.13 -7.71
N CYS A 122 -4.36 -6.22 -9.01
CA CYS A 122 -3.09 -5.77 -9.57
C CYS A 122 -3.23 -4.39 -10.25
N TYR A 123 -2.31 -3.48 -9.95
CA TYR A 123 -2.26 -2.11 -10.45
C TYR A 123 -0.95 -1.87 -11.19
N ALA A 124 -1.00 -1.18 -12.33
CA ALA A 124 0.20 -0.76 -13.02
C ALA A 124 0.81 0.48 -12.34
N ALA A 125 2.13 0.47 -12.09
CA ALA A 125 2.82 1.58 -11.42
C ALA A 125 2.62 2.96 -12.07
N ARG A 126 2.42 2.99 -13.40
CA ARG A 126 2.11 4.22 -14.15
C ARG A 126 0.79 4.91 -13.74
N HIS A 127 -0.08 4.22 -13.00
CA HIS A 127 -1.36 4.73 -12.50
C HIS A 127 -1.34 5.00 -10.98
N VAL A 128 -0.14 5.15 -10.39
CA VAL A 128 0.00 5.37 -8.94
C VAL A 128 -0.69 6.66 -8.46
N ASP A 129 -0.75 7.67 -9.32
CA ASP A 129 -1.38 8.97 -9.12
C ASP A 129 -2.91 8.84 -8.89
N VAL A 130 -3.57 7.92 -9.60
CA VAL A 130 -5.02 7.73 -9.53
C VAL A 130 -5.48 6.70 -8.50
N LEU A 131 -4.59 5.92 -7.87
CA LEU A 131 -4.97 4.91 -6.87
C LEU A 131 -5.87 5.48 -5.76
N THR A 132 -5.54 6.69 -5.31
CA THR A 132 -6.28 7.36 -4.24
C THR A 132 -7.70 7.77 -4.63
N ALA A 133 -8.04 7.77 -5.93
CA ALA A 133 -9.37 8.07 -6.43
C ALA A 133 -10.27 6.82 -6.54
N LEU A 134 -9.66 5.63 -6.63
CA LEU A 134 -10.35 4.35 -6.81
C LEU A 134 -11.24 4.03 -5.60
N GLN A 135 -12.39 3.43 -5.87
CA GLN A 135 -13.43 3.20 -4.86
C GLN A 135 -12.98 2.23 -3.76
N GLU A 136 -12.21 1.20 -4.12
CA GLU A 136 -11.71 0.20 -3.19
C GLU A 136 -10.67 0.74 -2.18
N PHE A 137 -10.11 1.94 -2.45
CA PHE A 137 -9.18 2.65 -1.56
C PHE A 137 -9.84 3.81 -0.81
N ARG A 138 -11.16 3.97 -0.90
CA ARG A 138 -11.90 4.92 -0.07
C ARG A 138 -12.12 4.28 1.29
N ALA A 139 -12.00 5.08 2.36
CA ALA A 139 -12.40 4.63 3.68
C ALA A 139 -13.85 4.12 3.60
N PRO A 140 -14.21 3.02 4.29
CA PRO A 140 -15.61 2.63 4.37
C PRO A 140 -16.39 3.85 4.85
N VAL A 141 -17.44 4.23 4.12
CA VAL A 141 -18.42 5.16 4.65
C VAL A 141 -19.02 4.45 5.85
N THR A 142 -18.50 4.71 7.04
CA THR A 142 -19.14 4.26 8.27
C THR A 142 -20.50 4.94 8.29
N ASN A 143 -21.57 4.15 8.17
CA ASN A 143 -22.94 4.58 8.51
C ASN A 143 -23.10 4.89 10.02
N ALA A 144 -21.99 5.02 10.76
CA ALA A 144 -22.04 5.47 12.13
C ALA A 144 -22.46 6.95 12.12
N PRO A 145 -23.57 7.31 12.80
CA PRO A 145 -23.90 8.71 12.97
C PRO A 145 -22.71 9.43 13.62
N PRO A 146 -22.42 10.69 13.23
CA PRO A 146 -21.36 11.46 13.85
C PRO A 146 -21.56 11.44 15.37
N PRO A 147 -20.48 11.37 16.18
CA PRO A 147 -20.62 11.43 17.62
C PRO A 147 -21.42 12.67 17.97
N THR A 148 -22.60 12.46 18.57
CA THR A 148 -23.44 13.55 19.06
C THR A 148 -22.62 14.29 20.12
N SER A 149 -22.15 15.48 19.78
CA SER A 149 -21.58 16.40 20.78
C SER A 149 -22.61 16.53 21.90
N PRO A 150 -22.24 16.32 23.18
CA PRO A 150 -23.11 16.67 24.28
C PRO A 150 -23.14 18.21 24.35
N MET A 151 -24.03 18.83 23.58
CA MET A 151 -24.42 20.21 23.85
C MET A 151 -25.21 20.21 25.16
N GLY A 152 -24.50 20.35 26.27
CA GLY A 152 -25.08 20.79 27.53
C GLY A 152 -25.50 22.24 27.37
N PHE A 153 -26.75 22.49 27.02
CA PHE A 153 -27.35 23.79 27.26
C PHE A 153 -27.53 23.93 28.78
N ALA A 154 -26.61 24.67 29.41
CA ALA A 154 -26.81 25.16 30.76
C ALA A 154 -27.99 26.15 30.73
N HIS A 155 -29.13 25.73 31.24
CA HIS A 155 -30.22 26.64 31.61
C HIS A 155 -29.71 27.53 32.75
N ILE A 156 -29.48 28.81 32.46
CA ILE A 156 -29.32 29.82 33.48
C ILE A 156 -30.74 30.25 33.88
N SER A 157 -31.23 29.74 35.01
CA SER A 157 -32.35 30.35 35.71
C SER A 157 -31.80 31.51 36.54
N ALA A 158 -32.15 32.75 36.16
CA ALA A 158 -31.97 33.92 37.00
C ALA A 158 -33.31 34.26 37.67
N GLN A 159 -33.29 34.26 39.01
CA GLN A 159 -34.26 34.93 39.88
C GLN A 159 -33.95 36.42 39.94
#